data_AF-A0A2M8Q6D1-F1
#
_entry.id   AF-A0A2M8Q6D1-F1
#
_cell.length_a   1.000
_cell.length_b   1.000
_cell.length_c   1.000
_cell.angle_alpha   90.00
_cell.angle_beta   90.00
_cell.angle_gamma   90.00
#
_symmetry.space_group_name_H-M   'P 1'
#
loop_
_entity.id
_entity.type
_entity.pdbx_description
1 polymer ?
#
loop_
_entity_poly.entity_id
_entity_poly.type
_entity_poly.pdbx_seq_one_letter_code
_entity_poly.pdbx_strand_id
1 'polypeptide(L)' 'HTVIENSEIEHSIVLDHSRIINVPSRIEDSIIGRDVEVTYSPIKPKAYKMTLGDHSKVGLL' A
#
# COMPACT_ATOMS: atom_id res chain seq x y z
N HIS A 1 3.40 13.40 6.49
CA HIS A 1 3.72 13.52 5.03
C HIS A 1 3.48 12.18 4.35
N THR A 2 2.58 12.09 3.37
CA THR A 2 2.20 10.83 2.70
C THR A 2 2.71 10.81 1.26
N VAL A 3 3.27 9.69 0.80
CA VAL A 3 3.84 9.54 -0.56
C VAL A 3 3.20 8.34 -1.25
N ILE A 4 2.66 8.59 -2.45
CA ILE A 4 2.13 7.54 -3.34
C ILE A 4 2.78 7.75 -4.71
N GLU A 5 3.56 6.78 -5.18
CA GLU A 5 4.30 6.87 -6.44
C GLU A 5 4.16 5.56 -7.24
N ASN A 6 3.93 5.66 -8.56
CA ASN A 6 3.81 4.53 -9.49
C ASN A 6 2.91 3.41 -8.96
N SER A 7 1.77 3.77 -8.35
CA SER A 7 0.86 2.84 -7.68
C SER A 7 -0.60 3.24 -7.94
N GLU A 8 -1.48 2.27 -8.12
CA GLU A 8 -2.93 2.51 -8.27
C GLU A 8 -3.67 2.20 -6.96
N ILE A 9 -4.54 3.13 -6.53
CA ILE A 9 -5.38 2.98 -5.33
C ILE A 9 -6.84 3.26 -5.71
N GLU A 10 -7.73 2.35 -5.33
CA GLU A 10 -9.18 2.47 -5.51
C GLU A 10 -9.89 2.14 -4.18
N HIS A 11 -11.01 2.81 -3.88
CA HIS A 11 -11.86 2.53 -2.70
C HIS A 11 -11.11 2.29 -1.37
N SER A 12 -10.02 3.02 -1.13
CA SER A 12 -9.14 2.78 0.03
C SER A 12 -8.93 4.04 0.87
N ILE A 13 -8.68 3.86 2.17
CA ILE A 13 -8.36 4.93 3.13
C ILE A 13 -6.87 4.86 3.44
N VAL A 14 -6.13 5.95 3.26
CA VAL A 14 -4.69 6.04 3.57
C VAL A 14 -4.48 7.13 4.62
N LEU A 15 -3.95 6.77 5.78
CA LEU A 15 -3.67 7.69 6.88
C LEU A 15 -2.29 8.35 6.75
N ASP A 16 -2.02 9.33 7.62
CA ASP A 16 -0.81 10.15 7.54
C ASP A 16 0.49 9.34 7.70
N HIS A 17 1.59 9.88 7.18
CA HIS A 17 2.92 9.24 7.23
C HIS A 17 3.04 7.89 6.48
N SER A 18 2.12 7.59 5.57
CA SER A 18 2.20 6.40 4.71
C SER A 18 3.10 6.58 3.48
N ARG A 19 3.77 5.51 3.07
CA ARG A 19 4.61 5.45 1.85
C ARG A 19 4.23 4.21 1.02
N ILE A 20 3.71 4.44 -0.18
CA ILE A 20 3.28 3.40 -1.13
C ILE A 20 3.99 3.66 -2.45
N ILE A 21 4.95 2.82 -2.82
CA ILE A 21 5.87 3.11 -3.92
C ILE A 21 6.05 1.88 -4.81
N ASN A 22 5.89 2.08 -6.13
CA ASN A 22 6.11 1.07 -7.17
C ASN A 22 5.25 -0.18 -7.04
N VAL A 23 4.02 -0.09 -6.52
CA VAL A 23 3.10 -1.23 -6.43
C VAL A 23 2.38 -1.40 -7.79
N PRO A 24 2.72 -2.43 -8.60
CA PRO A 24 2.22 -2.54 -9.97
C PRO A 24 0.77 -3.04 -10.06
N SER A 25 0.23 -3.51 -8.94
CA SER A 25 -1.11 -4.06 -8.85
C SER A 25 -1.98 -3.09 -8.08
N ARG A 26 -3.25 -2.98 -8.49
CA ARG A 26 -4.21 -2.09 -7.84
C ARG A 26 -4.41 -2.49 -6.37
N ILE A 27 -4.35 -1.49 -5.50
CA ILE A 27 -4.79 -1.59 -4.10
C ILE A 27 -6.26 -1.22 -4.07
N GLU A 28 -7.13 -2.14 -3.64
CA GLU A 28 -8.58 -1.92 -3.59
C GLU A 28 -9.15 -2.32 -2.23
N ASP A 29 -10.27 -1.71 -1.83
CA ASP A 29 -11.02 -2.01 -0.59
C ASP A 29 -10.14 -2.12 0.68
N SER A 30 -9.16 -1.23 0.83
CA SER A 30 -8.09 -1.36 1.83
C SER A 30 -8.06 -0.17 2.80
N ILE A 31 -7.59 -0.43 4.04
CA ILE A 31 -7.32 0.61 5.04
C ILE A 31 -5.85 0.55 5.39
N ILE A 32 -5.14 1.67 5.20
CA ILE A 32 -3.72 1.82 5.45
C ILE A 32 -3.54 2.81 6.60
N GLY A 33 -3.07 2.29 7.74
CA GLY A 33 -2.83 3.01 8.99
C GLY A 33 -1.70 4.04 8.91
N ARG A 34 -1.37 4.65 10.05
CA ARG A 34 -0.27 5.65 10.14
C ARG A 34 1.09 4.99 10.16
N ASP A 35 2.10 5.68 9.62
CA ASP A 35 3.49 5.20 9.59
C ASP A 35 3.66 3.83 8.88
N VAL A 36 2.91 3.63 7.79
CA VAL A 36 2.92 2.37 7.01
C VAL A 36 3.80 2.49 5.77
N GLU A 37 4.56 1.42 5.49
CA GLU A 37 5.39 1.30 4.29
C GLU A 37 4.98 0.07 3.46
N VAL A 38 4.64 0.28 2.19
CA VAL A 38 4.31 -0.77 1.21
C VAL A 38 5.32 -0.71 0.07
N THR A 39 6.03 -1.82 -0.13
CA THR A 39 7.08 -1.96 -1.17
C THR A 39 6.85 -3.19 -2.03
N TYR A 40 7.30 -3.10 -3.29
CA TYR A 40 7.11 -4.11 -4.31
C TYR A 40 8.37 -4.96 -4.58
N SER A 41 8.19 -6.28 -4.74
CA SER A 41 9.16 -7.24 -5.31
C SER A 41 8.56 -7.96 -6.54
N PRO A 42 9.38 -8.38 -7.51
CA PRO A 42 8.96 -8.67 -8.90
C PRO A 42 8.03 -9.88 -9.15
N ILE A 43 7.45 -10.54 -8.14
CA ILE A 43 6.61 -11.72 -8.32
C ILE A 43 5.12 -11.34 -8.00
N LYS A 44 4.20 -11.77 -8.88
CA LYS A 44 2.86 -11.15 -9.07
C LYS A 44 1.84 -11.40 -7.96
N PRO A 45 0.88 -10.47 -7.80
CA PRO A 45 -0.54 -10.77 -7.95
C PRO A 45 -1.33 -9.66 -8.68
N LYS A 46 -2.62 -9.86 -8.98
CA LYS A 46 -3.44 -8.95 -9.82
C LYS A 46 -4.13 -7.81 -9.06
N ALA A 47 -4.35 -7.93 -7.76
CA ALA A 47 -4.86 -6.88 -6.88
C ALA A 47 -4.52 -7.23 -5.43
N TYR A 48 -4.42 -6.22 -4.55
CA TYR A 48 -4.19 -6.42 -3.12
C TYR A 48 -5.34 -5.84 -2.31
N LYS A 49 -5.85 -6.65 -1.37
CA LYS A 49 -6.76 -6.23 -0.31
C LYS A 49 -6.11 -6.44 1.04
N MET A 50 -5.85 -5.37 1.77
CA MET A 50 -5.10 -5.42 3.02
C MET A 50 -5.64 -4.40 4.04
N THR A 51 -5.68 -4.78 5.32
CA THR A 51 -5.89 -3.86 6.44
C THR A 51 -4.58 -3.75 7.19
N LEU A 52 -3.93 -2.59 7.10
CA LEU A 52 -2.66 -2.31 7.76
C LEU A 52 -2.92 -1.35 8.92
N GLY A 53 -2.54 -1.76 10.13
CA GLY A 53 -2.62 -0.91 11.31
C GLY A 53 -1.46 0.07 11.39
N ASP A 54 -1.49 0.93 12.41
CA ASP A 54 -0.40 1.88 12.67
C ASP A 54 0.95 1.15 12.87
N HIS A 55 2.05 1.70 12.33
CA HIS A 55 3.41 1.13 12.36
C HIS A 55 3.60 -0.22 11.64
N SER A 56 2.78 -0.52 10.63
CA SER A 56 2.90 -1.76 9.85
C SER A 56 3.89 -1.65 8.69
N LYS A 57 4.61 -2.73 8.38
CA LYS A 57 5.43 -2.84 7.17
C LYS A 57 5.05 -4.07 6.37
N VAL A 58 4.89 -3.89 5.06
CA VAL A 58 4.54 -4.98 4.15
C VAL A 58 5.51 -5.00 2.98
N GLY A 59 6.11 -6.18 2.76
CA GLY A 59 6.84 -6.51 1.54
C GLY A 59 6.03 -7.51 0.73
N LEU A 60 5.87 -7.24 -0.57
CA LEU A 60 5.12 -8.08 -1.49
C LEU A 60 6.12 -8.86 -2.36
N LEU A 61 6.18 -10.20 -2.22
CA LEU A 61 7.16 -11.04 -2.93
C LEU A 61 6.76 -11.36 -4.37
#